data_AF-A0A845U6U0-F1
#
_entry.id   AF-A0A845U6U0-F1
#
_cell.length_a   1.000
_cell.length_b   1.000
_cell.length_c   1.000
_cell.angle_alpha   90.00
_cell.angle_beta   90.00
_cell.angle_gamma   90.00
#
_symmetry.space_group_name_H-M   'P 1'
#
loop_
_entity.id
_entity.type
_entity.pdbx_description
1 polymer ?
#
loop_
_entity_poly.entity_id
_entity_poly.type
_entity_poly.pdbx_seq_one_letter_code
_entity_poly.pdbx_strand_id
1 'polypeptide(L)'
;MSEVVPERDELEMVRTLTSLLQQQRVWLAHADWGQDLPDAERRNSLVWRLSRLRAEVTGNAASAPDLSQAVCGLQEAYSELDHALRLASVVLQEALALLRGQNTAVYGDHASPGRSLGSA
;
A
#
# COMPACT_ATOMS: atom_id res chain seq x y z
N MET A 1 -3.93 36.87 17.11
CA MET A 1 -4.64 36.48 15.86
C MET A 1 -3.69 35.72 14.94
N SER A 2 -3.21 34.53 15.34
CA SER A 2 -2.18 33.80 14.57
C SER A 2 -2.35 32.27 14.49
N GLU A 3 -3.52 31.71 14.84
CA GLU A 3 -3.74 30.24 14.89
C GLU A 3 -4.26 29.62 13.57
N VAL A 4 -4.63 30.42 12.57
CA VAL A 4 -5.39 29.94 11.38
C VAL A 4 -4.51 29.31 10.28
N VAL A 5 -3.20 29.59 10.28
CA VAL A 5 -2.26 29.10 9.26
C VAL A 5 -1.94 27.60 9.40
N PRO A 6 -1.57 27.07 10.59
CA PRO A 6 -1.18 25.66 10.71
C PRO A 6 -2.33 24.68 10.45
N GLU A 7 -3.57 25.02 10.80
CA GLU A 7 -4.73 24.14 10.56
C GLU A 7 -5.10 24.01 9.08
N ARG A 8 -4.92 25.10 8.31
CA ARG A 8 -5.16 25.09 6.86
C ARG A 8 -4.12 24.25 6.13
N ASP A 9 -2.85 24.41 6.49
CA ASP A 9 -1.75 23.63 5.94
C ASP A 9 -1.93 22.14 6.26
N GLU A 10 -2.38 21.82 7.48
CA GLU A 10 -2.66 20.45 7.86
C GLU A 10 -3.81 19.84 7.06
N LEU A 11 -4.94 20.54 6.95
CA LEU A 11 -6.10 20.08 6.20
C LEU A 11 -5.76 19.81 4.73
N GLU A 12 -4.97 20.69 4.10
CA GLU A 12 -4.52 20.51 2.72
C GLU A 12 -3.59 19.29 2.59
N MET A 13 -2.67 19.10 3.52
CA MET A 13 -1.79 17.92 3.54
C MET A 13 -2.59 16.62 3.69
N VAL A 14 -3.58 16.58 4.59
CA VAL A 14 -4.45 15.41 4.78
C VAL A 14 -5.22 15.11 3.50
N ARG A 15 -5.86 16.11 2.87
CA ARG A 15 -6.59 15.93 1.61
C ARG A 15 -5.70 15.44 0.48
N THR A 16 -4.50 16.01 0.37
CA THR A 16 -3.52 15.59 -0.64
C THR A 16 -3.09 14.14 -0.42
N LEU A 17 -2.81 13.77 0.83
CA LEU A 17 -2.44 12.41 1.18
C LEU A 17 -3.56 11.41 0.85
N THR A 18 -4.81 11.74 1.19
CA THR A 18 -5.99 10.93 0.85
C THR A 18 -6.09 10.70 -0.66
N SER A 19 -5.93 11.75 -1.47
CA SER A 19 -5.96 11.63 -2.93
C SER A 19 -4.84 10.72 -3.46
N LEU A 20 -3.63 10.80 -2.90
CA LEU A 20 -2.52 9.93 -3.30
C LEU A 20 -2.80 8.46 -2.97
N LEU A 21 -3.37 8.16 -1.79
CA LEU A 21 -3.74 6.79 -1.43
C LEU A 21 -4.81 6.22 -2.36
N GLN A 22 -5.80 7.02 -2.74
CA GLN A 22 -6.83 6.62 -3.70
C GLN A 22 -6.25 6.34 -5.08
N GLN A 23 -5.32 7.17 -5.56
CA GLN A 23 -4.62 6.94 -6.83
C GLN A 23 -3.79 5.65 -6.78
N GLN A 24 -3.06 5.40 -5.69
CA GLN A 24 -2.30 4.16 -5.49
C GLN A 24 -3.21 2.93 -5.47
N ARG A 25 -4.40 3.03 -4.88
CA ARG A 25 -5.41 1.96 -4.89
C ARG A 25 -5.91 1.68 -6.31
N VAL A 26 -6.19 2.73 -7.09
CA VAL A 26 -6.61 2.60 -8.49
C VAL A 26 -5.49 1.96 -9.31
N TRP A 27 -4.25 2.42 -9.15
CA TRP A 27 -3.08 1.81 -9.79
C TRP A 27 -2.98 0.30 -9.47
N LEU A 28 -3.16 -0.07 -8.21
CA LEU A 28 -3.17 -1.47 -7.76
C LEU A 28 -4.25 -2.30 -8.47
N ALA A 29 -5.44 -1.74 -8.63
CA ALA A 29 -6.57 -2.42 -9.28
C ALA A 29 -6.34 -2.67 -10.78
N HIS A 30 -5.49 -1.87 -11.44
CA HIS A 30 -5.12 -2.07 -12.84
C HIS A 30 -4.03 -3.13 -13.03
N ALA A 31 -3.48 -3.67 -11.93
CA ALA A 31 -2.47 -4.72 -11.95
C ALA A 31 -1.22 -4.38 -12.80
N ASP A 32 -0.89 -3.10 -12.93
CA ASP A 32 0.32 -2.65 -13.64
C ASP A 32 1.55 -2.72 -12.73
N TRP A 33 1.84 -3.94 -12.25
CA TRP A 33 2.93 -4.24 -11.31
C TRP A 33 4.33 -4.07 -11.92
N GLY A 34 4.42 -3.76 -13.22
CA GLY A 34 5.69 -3.48 -13.90
C GLY A 34 6.20 -2.06 -13.69
N GLN A 35 5.36 -1.18 -13.17
CA GLN A 35 5.72 0.21 -12.84
C GLN A 35 5.92 0.38 -11.33
N ASP A 36 6.71 1.39 -10.95
CA ASP A 36 6.84 1.76 -9.55
C ASP A 36 5.53 2.33 -9.01
N LEU A 37 5.34 2.20 -7.69
CA LEU A 37 4.18 2.77 -7.01
C LEU A 37 4.14 4.30 -7.23
N PRO A 38 3.06 4.86 -7.79
CA PRO A 38 3.02 6.27 -8.13
C PRO A 38 3.15 7.15 -6.89
N ASP A 39 3.97 8.19 -7.00
CA ASP A 39 4.13 9.25 -6.00
C ASP A 39 4.51 8.75 -4.58
N ALA A 40 5.20 7.61 -4.48
CA ALA A 40 5.61 7.03 -3.19
C ALA A 40 6.49 7.98 -2.35
N GLU A 41 7.45 8.67 -2.99
CA GLU A 41 8.32 9.66 -2.33
C GLU A 41 7.52 10.85 -1.81
N ARG A 42 6.60 11.38 -2.63
CA ARG A 42 5.73 12.50 -2.27
C ARG A 42 4.83 12.14 -1.09
N ARG A 43 4.22 10.95 -1.10
CA ARG A 43 3.45 10.42 0.03
C ARG A 43 4.31 10.37 1.30
N ASN A 44 5.51 9.79 1.23
CA ASN A 44 6.40 9.67 2.40
C ASN A 44 6.80 11.04 2.94
N SER A 45 7.10 12.01 2.06
CA SER A 45 7.40 13.39 2.44
C SER A 45 6.23 14.05 3.16
N LEU A 46 5.00 13.90 2.66
CA LEU A 46 3.80 14.44 3.29
C LEU A 46 3.53 13.83 4.67
N VAL A 47 3.66 12.51 4.83
CA VAL A 47 3.52 11.83 6.13
C VAL A 47 4.54 12.35 7.14
N TRP A 48 5.79 12.52 6.72
CA TRP A 48 6.84 13.05 7.58
C TRP A 48 6.55 14.50 7.99
N ARG A 49 6.15 15.35 7.04
CA ARG A 49 5.77 16.75 7.31
C ARG A 49 4.58 16.85 8.25
N LEU A 50 3.53 16.04 8.03
CA LEU A 50 2.34 16.00 8.89
C LEU A 50 2.70 15.57 10.32
N SER A 51 3.51 14.52 10.46
CA SER A 51 3.99 14.04 11.77
C SER A 51 4.78 15.11 12.51
N ARG A 52 5.64 15.83 11.79
CA ARG A 52 6.44 16.93 12.35
C ARG A 52 5.56 18.10 12.78
N LEU A 53 4.61 18.52 11.93
CA LEU A 53 3.66 19.59 12.25
C LEU A 53 2.85 19.26 13.52
N ARG A 54 2.37 18.02 13.64
CA ARG A 54 1.66 17.55 14.84
C ARG A 54 2.53 17.51 16.10
N ALA A 55 3.82 17.21 15.97
CA ALA A 55 4.75 17.24 17.10
C ALA A 55 5.09 18.68 17.55
N GLU A 56 5.09 19.63 16.61
CA GLU A 56 5.34 21.05 16.88
C GLU A 56 4.10 21.75 17.45
N VAL A 57 2.89 21.31 17.10
CA VAL A 57 1.63 21.80 17.69
C VAL A 57 1.51 21.30 19.14
N THR A 58 1.99 22.13 20.07
CA THR A 58 1.94 21.92 21.51
C THR A 58 0.66 22.55 22.07
N GLY A 59 -0.48 21.92 21.83
CA GLY A 59 -1.75 22.39 22.37
C GLY A 59 -2.91 21.49 21.98
N ASN A 60 -3.73 21.11 22.98
CA ASN A 60 -5.03 20.46 22.79
C ASN A 60 -6.06 21.46 22.25
N ALA A 61 -5.77 22.11 21.12
CA ALA A 61 -6.80 22.81 20.37
C ALA A 61 -7.78 21.76 19.85
N ALA A 62 -9.07 21.93 20.16
CA ALA A 62 -10.11 21.07 19.63
C ALA A 62 -10.03 21.12 18.10
N SER A 63 -9.77 19.98 17.45
CA SER A 63 -9.64 19.94 15.99
C SER A 63 -10.89 20.50 15.34
N ALA A 64 -10.71 21.41 14.39
CA ALA A 64 -11.78 21.89 13.54
C ALA A 64 -12.56 20.69 12.95
N PRO A 65 -13.89 20.77 12.86
CA PRO A 65 -14.72 19.65 12.37
C PRO A 65 -14.30 19.19 10.97
N ASP A 66 -13.87 20.12 10.12
CA ASP A 66 -13.37 19.84 8.77
C ASP A 66 -12.09 18.99 8.76
N LEU A 67 -11.18 19.25 9.70
CA LEU A 67 -9.94 18.49 9.85
C LEU A 67 -10.23 17.08 10.38
N SER A 68 -11.12 16.97 11.36
CA SER A 68 -11.55 15.67 11.89
C SER A 68 -12.15 14.80 10.79
N GLN A 69 -13.07 15.35 9.99
CA GLN A 69 -13.67 14.65 8.86
C GLN A 69 -12.63 14.26 7.80
N ALA A 70 -11.69 15.16 7.49
CA ALA A 70 -10.62 14.86 6.53
C ALA A 70 -9.71 13.72 7.02
N VAL A 71 -9.39 13.69 8.31
CA VAL A 71 -8.60 12.61 8.93
C VAL A 71 -9.36 11.29 8.90
N CYS A 72 -10.68 11.28 9.16
CA CYS A 72 -11.50 10.08 8.98
C CYS A 72 -11.43 9.56 7.53
N GLY A 73 -11.59 10.45 6.54
CA GLY A 73 -11.49 10.06 5.13
C GLY A 73 -10.09 9.54 4.76
N LEU A 74 -9.03 10.07 5.37
CA LEU A 74 -7.67 9.56 5.20
C LEU A 74 -7.52 8.14 5.77
N GLN A 75 -8.07 7.88 6.96
CA GLN A 75 -8.04 6.56 7.60
C GLN A 75 -8.78 5.52 6.75
N GLU A 76 -9.96 5.88 6.22
CA GLU A 76 -10.74 5.02 5.31
C GLU A 76 -9.93 4.70 4.05
N ALA A 77 -9.37 5.71 3.39
CA ALA A 77 -8.55 5.51 2.18
C ALA A 77 -7.31 4.61 2.44
N TYR A 78 -6.69 4.75 3.61
CA TYR A 78 -5.60 3.86 4.03
C TYR A 78 -6.08 2.42 4.23
N SER A 79 -7.18 2.21 4.96
CA SER A 79 -7.75 0.88 5.19
C SER A 79 -8.14 0.18 3.88
N GLU A 80 -8.71 0.92 2.94
CA GLU A 80 -9.04 0.38 1.61
C GLU A 80 -7.78 -0.03 0.82
N LEU A 81 -6.73 0.80 0.84
CA LEU A 81 -5.47 0.47 0.17
C LEU A 81 -4.80 -0.75 0.81
N ASP A 82 -4.74 -0.83 2.14
CA ASP A 82 -4.19 -1.99 2.87
C ASP A 82 -4.96 -3.27 2.52
N HIS A 83 -6.29 -3.19 2.49
CA HIS A 83 -7.13 -4.32 2.10
C HIS A 83 -6.84 -4.78 0.67
N ALA A 84 -6.76 -3.84 -0.28
CA ALA A 84 -6.46 -4.15 -1.67
C ALA A 84 -5.07 -4.79 -1.83
N LEU A 85 -4.06 -4.31 -1.09
CA LEU A 85 -2.71 -4.88 -1.06
C LEU A 85 -2.70 -6.32 -0.52
N ARG A 86 -3.47 -6.59 0.54
CA ARG A 86 -3.60 -7.96 1.07
C ARG A 86 -4.22 -8.91 0.06
N LEU A 87 -5.30 -8.49 -0.60
CA LEU A 87 -5.94 -9.29 -1.64
C LEU A 87 -4.98 -9.58 -2.80
N ALA A 88 -4.27 -8.56 -3.28
CA ALA A 88 -3.28 -8.74 -4.34
C ALA A 88 -2.15 -9.70 -3.94
N SER A 89 -1.66 -9.60 -2.69
CA SER A 89 -0.63 -10.50 -2.16
C SER A 89 -1.10 -11.96 -2.13
N VAL A 90 -2.33 -12.23 -1.70
CA VAL A 90 -2.90 -13.59 -1.70
C VAL A 90 -2.98 -14.16 -3.11
N VAL A 91 -3.51 -13.39 -4.07
CA VAL A 91 -3.61 -13.82 -5.48
C VAL A 91 -2.23 -14.10 -6.08
N LEU A 92 -1.22 -13.28 -5.78
CA LEU A 92 0.16 -13.50 -6.22
C LEU A 92 0.76 -14.79 -5.62
N GLN A 93 0.48 -15.08 -4.35
CA GLN A 93 0.92 -16.32 -3.71
C GLN A 93 0.28 -17.55 -4.35
N GLU A 94 -1.02 -17.49 -4.66
CA GLU A 94 -1.73 -18.57 -5.36
C GLU A 94 -1.16 -18.79 -6.77
N ALA A 95 -0.94 -17.73 -7.53
CA ALA A 95 -0.33 -17.80 -8.86
C ALA A 95 1.08 -18.42 -8.80
N LEU A 96 1.88 -18.03 -7.82
CA LEU A 96 3.22 -18.59 -7.59
C LEU A 96 3.16 -20.08 -7.21
N ALA A 97 2.19 -20.50 -6.39
CA ALA A 97 1.99 -21.90 -6.04
C ALA A 97 1.60 -22.74 -7.27
N LEU A 98 0.72 -22.21 -8.14
CA LEU A 98 0.35 -22.85 -9.40
C LEU A 98 1.56 -22.98 -10.34
N LEU A 99 2.34 -21.92 -10.50
CA LEU A 99 3.57 -21.95 -11.31
C LEU A 99 4.58 -22.97 -10.78
N ARG A 100 4.75 -23.07 -9.45
CA ARG A 100 5.61 -24.10 -8.83
C ARG A 100 5.08 -25.51 -9.07
N GLY A 101 3.77 -25.72 -8.92
CA GLY A 101 3.11 -27.00 -9.22
C GLY A 101 3.25 -27.42 -10.68
N GLN A 102 3.15 -26.46 -11.61
CA GLN A 102 3.41 -26.69 -13.03
C GLN A 102 4.88 -26.99 -13.31
N ASN A 103 5.81 -26.28 -12.67
CA ASN A 103 7.24 -26.56 -12.82
C ASN A 103 7.58 -28.00 -12.38
N THR A 104 7.01 -28.45 -11.25
CA THR A 104 7.15 -29.85 -10.81
C THR A 104 6.47 -30.86 -11.72
N ALA A 105 5.38 -30.49 -12.40
CA ALA A 105 4.68 -31.36 -13.34
C ALA A 105 5.38 -31.45 -14.71
N VAL A 106 6.00 -30.36 -15.18
CA VAL A 106 6.66 -30.27 -16.49
C VAL A 106 8.07 -30.84 -16.45
N TYR A 107 8.84 -30.55 -15.41
CA TYR A 107 10.22 -31.03 -15.28
C TYR A 107 10.33 -32.32 -14.47
N GLY A 108 9.22 -32.77 -13.88
CA GLY A 108 9.16 -33.97 -13.05
C GLY A 108 9.85 -33.77 -11.71
N ASP A 109 9.28 -34.35 -10.67
CA ASP A 109 10.01 -34.62 -9.44
C ASP A 109 11.15 -35.58 -9.79
N HIS A 110 12.39 -35.09 -9.87
CA HIS A 110 13.57 -35.93 -10.13
C HIS A 110 13.86 -36.93 -8.99
N ALA A 111 12.94 -37.09 -8.03
CA ALA A 111 12.92 -38.18 -7.07
C ALA A 111 12.28 -39.47 -7.63
N SER A 112 12.60 -39.86 -8.86
CA SER A 112 12.47 -41.27 -9.24
C SER A 112 13.79 -41.95 -8.88
N PRO A 113 13.86 -42.76 -7.79
CA PRO A 113 15.06 -43.53 -7.51
C PRO A 113 15.32 -44.43 -8.72
N GLY A 114 16.57 -44.40 -9.20
CA GLY A 114 17.01 -44.99 -10.45
C GLY A 114 16.29 -46.28 -10.81
N ARG A 115 15.35 -46.19 -11.75
CA ARG A 115 14.92 -47.35 -12.53
C ARG A 115 16.06 -47.60 -13.52
N SER A 116 17.01 -48.42 -13.09
CA SER A 116 18.10 -48.91 -13.92
C SER A 116 17.50 -49.45 -15.22
N LEU A 117 17.69 -48.73 -16.33
CA LEU A 117 17.43 -49.25 -17.66
C LEU A 117 18.54 -50.28 -17.92
N GLY A 118 18.19 -51.55 -17.72
CA GLY A 118 19.15 -52.64 -17.70
C GLY A 118 19.85 -52.89 -19.03
N SER A 119 20.94 -53.65 -18.94
CA SER A 119 21.47 -54.53 -19.99
C SER A 119 22.49 -55.41 -19.28
N ALA A 120 22.17 -56.70 -19.07
CA ALA A 120 22.45 -57.80 -20.00
C ALA A 120 23.88 -58.32 -19.83
#